data_AF-M6JU33-F1
#
_entry.id   AF-M6JU33-F1
#
_cell.length_a   1.000
_cell.length_b   1.000
_cell.length_c   1.000
_cell.angle_alpha   90.00
_cell.angle_beta   90.00
_cell.angle_gamma   90.00
#
_symmetry.space_group_name_H-M   'P 1'
#
loop_
_entity.id
_entity.type
_entity.pdbx_description
1 polymer ?
#
loop_
_entity_poly.entity_id
_entity_poly.type
_entity_poly.pdbx_seq_one_letter_code
_entity_poly.pdbx_strand_id
1 'polypeptide(L)'
;MTGAESPVSEKQERSGNVEYRKTLKYETHFLRKPPYILITKHSKHDYGYDGIGRLTSANGSYLGITEGNLSRRFQQSFGYAKNGNLTAKRIHDPGNGNITDEWSYQYTNHQVTNIDSSRTGADTLTLQY
;
A
#
# COMPACT_ATOMS: atom_id res chain seq x y z
N MET A 1 64.27 -19.54 37.08
CA MET A 1 63.77 -20.01 35.78
C MET A 1 63.09 -18.83 35.11
N THR A 2 63.73 -18.26 34.09
CA THR A 2 63.29 -17.04 33.41
C THR A 2 62.70 -17.48 32.08
N GLY A 3 61.37 -17.46 31.95
CA GLY A 3 60.68 -17.74 30.69
C GLY A 3 60.32 -16.42 30.03
N ALA A 4 60.98 -16.08 28.92
CA ALA A 4 60.59 -14.94 28.10
C ALA A 4 59.22 -15.22 27.48
N GLU A 5 58.24 -14.35 27.75
CA GLU A 5 56.96 -14.39 27.05
C GLU A 5 57.18 -14.10 25.56
N SER A 6 56.57 -14.92 24.71
CA SER A 6 56.80 -14.90 23.26
C SER A 6 56.19 -13.64 22.61
N PRO A 7 56.91 -12.88 21.78
CA PRO A 7 56.40 -11.69 21.07
C PRO A 7 55.31 -12.01 20.04
N VAL A 8 55.00 -13.30 19.85
CA VAL A 8 53.90 -13.80 19.02
C VAL A 8 52.54 -13.50 19.66
N SER A 9 52.44 -13.57 20.99
CA SER A 9 51.16 -13.39 21.70
C SER A 9 50.66 -11.94 21.63
N GLU A 10 51.56 -10.97 21.77
CA GLU A 10 51.24 -9.54 21.64
C GLU A 10 50.86 -9.16 20.19
N LYS A 11 51.50 -9.80 19.19
CA LYS A 11 51.13 -9.62 17.76
C LYS A 11 49.75 -10.19 17.45
N GLN A 12 49.35 -11.29 18.08
CA GLN A 12 48.04 -11.90 17.90
C GLN A 12 46.92 -11.07 18.54
N GLU A 13 47.16 -10.49 19.74
CA GLU A 13 46.24 -9.54 20.38
C GLU A 13 46.07 -8.24 19.56
N ARG A 14 47.18 -7.67 19.04
CA ARG A 14 47.13 -6.50 18.15
C ARG A 14 46.38 -6.81 16.85
N SER A 15 46.54 -8.00 16.30
CA SER A 15 45.84 -8.43 15.08
C SER A 15 44.34 -8.54 15.32
N GLY A 16 43.94 -9.13 16.45
CA GLY A 16 42.54 -9.19 16.88
C GLY A 16 41.91 -7.80 17.09
N ASN A 17 42.64 -6.85 17.69
CA ASN A 17 42.15 -5.48 17.91
C ASN A 17 42.04 -4.66 16.60
N VAL A 18 42.98 -4.84 15.65
CA VAL A 18 42.93 -4.22 14.32
C VAL A 18 41.82 -4.80 13.47
N GLU A 19 41.57 -6.11 13.55
CA GLU A 19 40.50 -6.79 12.83
C GLU A 19 39.13 -6.40 13.38
N TYR A 20 38.94 -6.35 14.70
CA TYR A 20 37.74 -5.80 15.35
C TYR A 20 37.47 -4.33 15.00
N ARG A 21 38.53 -3.51 14.90
CA ARG A 21 38.39 -2.09 14.49
C ARG A 21 38.09 -1.93 12.99
N LYS A 22 38.52 -2.87 12.13
CA LYS A 22 38.16 -2.88 10.71
C LYS A 22 36.71 -3.32 10.52
N THR A 23 36.24 -4.37 11.19
CA THR A 23 34.83 -4.80 11.13
C THR A 23 33.89 -3.71 11.63
N LEU A 24 34.20 -3.03 12.74
CA LEU A 24 33.41 -1.88 13.22
C LEU A 24 33.39 -0.67 12.25
N LYS A 25 34.48 -0.44 11.49
CA LYS A 25 34.50 0.61 10.45
C LYS A 25 33.56 0.30 9.27
N TYR A 26 33.35 -0.96 8.92
CA TYR A 26 32.34 -1.36 7.92
C TYR A 26 30.93 -1.45 8.53
N GLU A 27 30.82 -1.74 9.82
CA GLU A 27 29.53 -1.85 10.52
C GLU A 27 28.87 -0.49 10.80
N THR A 28 29.64 0.59 10.91
CA THR A 28 29.10 1.96 10.96
C THR A 28 28.45 2.43 9.65
N HIS A 29 28.63 1.71 8.53
CA HIS A 29 27.92 2.01 7.29
C HIS A 29 26.46 1.52 7.30
N PHE A 30 26.06 0.69 8.28
CA PHE A 30 24.67 0.28 8.49
C PHE A 30 23.85 1.29 9.32
N LEU A 31 24.50 2.31 9.90
CA LEU A 31 23.86 3.34 10.73
C LEU A 31 23.71 4.70 10.00
N ARG A 32 24.10 4.79 8.72
CA ARG A 32 23.80 5.94 7.86
C ARG A 32 22.93 5.53 6.68
N LYS A 33 21.63 5.63 6.98
CA LYS A 33 20.46 5.41 6.13
C LYS A 33 20.18 3.92 5.88
N PRO A 34 18.92 3.48 6.07
CA PRO A 34 18.53 2.17 5.59
C PRO A 34 18.89 2.08 4.10
N PRO A 35 19.22 0.89 3.56
CA PRO A 35 19.11 0.72 2.12
C PRO A 35 17.75 1.29 1.75
N TYR A 36 17.71 2.20 0.77
CA TYR A 36 16.46 2.60 0.17
C TYR A 36 15.88 1.32 -0.46
N ILE A 37 15.22 0.49 0.34
CA ILE A 37 14.01 -0.16 -0.09
C ILE A 37 13.22 1.05 -0.56
N LEU A 38 13.08 1.18 -1.87
CA LEU A 38 12.08 2.02 -2.49
C LEU A 38 10.80 1.70 -1.74
N ILE A 39 10.51 2.51 -0.71
CA ILE A 39 9.17 2.60 -0.18
C ILE A 39 8.38 2.82 -1.45
N THR A 40 7.44 1.95 -1.74
CA THR A 40 6.50 2.11 -2.85
C THR A 40 5.62 3.32 -2.49
N LYS A 41 6.23 4.52 -2.52
CA LYS A 41 5.75 5.86 -2.17
C LYS A 41 4.80 6.41 -3.23
N HIS A 42 4.15 5.54 -3.98
CA HIS A 42 3.36 5.95 -5.14
C HIS A 42 1.97 5.37 -5.04
N SER A 43 1.38 5.47 -3.84
CA SER A 43 -0.07 5.48 -3.71
C SER A 43 -0.53 6.81 -3.11
N LYS A 44 -1.29 7.56 -3.90
CA LYS A 44 -1.96 8.80 -3.46
C LYS A 44 -3.44 8.51 -3.38
N HIS A 45 -4.07 8.92 -2.29
CA HIS A 45 -5.51 8.75 -2.08
C HIS A 45 -6.10 10.07 -1.61
N ASP A 46 -7.19 10.48 -2.24
CA ASP A 46 -7.98 11.66 -1.87
C ASP A 46 -9.42 11.19 -1.61
N TYR A 47 -9.92 11.43 -0.39
CA TYR A 47 -11.24 11.00 0.07
C TYR A 47 -12.15 12.20 0.33
N GLY A 48 -13.39 12.12 -0.15
CA GLY A 48 -14.45 13.07 0.16
C GLY A 48 -15.48 12.47 1.11
N TYR A 49 -16.04 13.30 1.99
CA TYR A 49 -17.06 12.89 2.96
C TYR A 49 -18.25 13.86 2.93
N ASP A 50 -19.44 13.38 3.30
CA ASP A 50 -20.59 14.25 3.53
C ASP A 50 -20.56 14.90 4.92
N GLY A 51 -21.55 15.76 5.22
CA GLY A 51 -21.64 16.50 6.48
C GLY A 51 -21.82 15.65 7.74
N ILE A 52 -22.03 14.33 7.59
CA ILE A 52 -22.09 13.39 8.72
C ILE A 52 -20.97 12.35 8.68
N GLY A 53 -19.93 12.58 7.85
CA GLY A 53 -18.71 11.78 7.83
C GLY A 53 -18.79 10.48 7.01
N ARG A 54 -19.80 10.31 6.15
CA ARG A 54 -19.85 9.14 5.24
C ARG A 54 -19.02 9.40 4.00
N LEU A 55 -18.28 8.39 3.54
CA LEU A 55 -17.42 8.46 2.36
C LEU A 55 -18.24 8.68 1.09
N THR A 56 -18.08 9.80 0.40
CA THR A 56 -18.82 10.10 -0.84
C THR A 56 -17.96 9.97 -2.10
N SER A 57 -16.64 10.09 -1.96
CA SER A 57 -15.71 9.89 -3.06
C SER A 57 -14.37 9.32 -2.60
N ALA A 58 -13.77 8.49 -3.44
CA ALA A 58 -12.42 7.98 -3.24
C ALA A 58 -11.68 8.01 -4.58
N ASN A 59 -10.57 8.74 -4.62
CA ASN A 59 -9.74 8.92 -5.80
C ASN A 59 -8.32 8.54 -5.46
N GLY A 60 -7.58 8.04 -6.44
CA GLY A 60 -6.18 7.82 -6.19
C GLY A 60 -5.42 7.20 -7.33
N SER A 61 -4.19 6.85 -7.00
CA SER A 61 -3.29 6.10 -7.87
C SER A 61 -2.55 5.07 -7.05
N TYR A 62 -2.18 3.95 -7.65
CA TYR A 62 -1.26 2.97 -7.09
C TYR A 62 -0.31 2.46 -8.17
N LEU A 63 0.90 2.08 -7.79
CA LEU A 63 1.88 1.50 -8.69
C LEU A 63 1.61 0.00 -8.86
N GLY A 64 1.30 -0.44 -10.08
CA GLY A 64 1.22 -1.86 -10.42
C GLY A 64 2.62 -2.44 -10.59
N ILE A 65 2.95 -3.48 -9.82
CA ILE A 65 4.28 -4.14 -9.83
C ILE A 65 4.47 -5.11 -11.00
N THR A 66 3.42 -5.46 -11.74
CA THR A 66 3.47 -6.55 -12.73
C THR A 66 4.09 -6.16 -14.08
N GLU A 67 4.16 -4.86 -14.43
CA GLU A 67 4.53 -4.42 -15.79
C GLU A 67 5.24 -3.06 -15.80
N GLY A 68 6.27 -2.86 -14.96
CA GLY A 68 7.16 -1.71 -15.05
C GLY A 68 6.48 -0.34 -14.89
N ASN A 69 6.35 0.12 -13.64
CA ASN A 69 5.96 1.50 -13.32
C ASN A 69 4.60 1.99 -13.86
N LEU A 70 3.63 1.11 -14.14
CA LEU A 70 2.27 1.53 -14.49
C LEU A 70 1.56 2.09 -13.25
N SER A 71 1.43 3.41 -13.18
CA SER A 71 0.53 4.08 -12.23
C SER A 71 -0.92 3.84 -12.65
N ARG A 72 -1.62 2.99 -11.93
CA ARG A 72 -3.07 2.76 -12.11
C ARG A 72 -3.83 3.78 -11.29
N ARG A 73 -4.62 4.61 -11.96
CA ARG A 73 -5.52 5.56 -11.32
C ARG A 73 -6.86 4.90 -11.06
N PHE A 74 -7.57 5.37 -10.04
CA PHE A 74 -8.96 4.99 -9.78
C PHE A 74 -9.74 6.21 -9.33
N GLN A 75 -11.05 6.20 -9.62
CA GLN A 75 -12.00 7.18 -9.13
C GLN A 75 -13.32 6.46 -8.86
N GLN A 76 -13.85 6.67 -7.66
CA GLN A 76 -15.09 6.06 -7.19
C GLN A 76 -15.95 7.09 -6.48
N SER A 77 -17.26 6.93 -6.58
CA SER A 77 -18.22 7.71 -5.78
C SER A 77 -19.30 6.82 -5.19
N PHE A 78 -19.89 7.28 -4.09
CA PHE A 78 -20.80 6.50 -3.26
C PHE A 78 -22.08 7.29 -2.98
N GLY A 79 -23.22 6.63 -3.13
CA GLY A 79 -24.55 7.17 -2.83
C GLY A 79 -25.16 6.48 -1.63
N TYR A 80 -25.92 7.23 -0.81
CA TYR A 80 -26.57 6.69 0.39
C TYR A 80 -28.03 7.10 0.48
N ALA A 81 -28.85 6.19 0.99
CA ALA A 81 -30.20 6.50 1.43
C ALA A 81 -30.20 7.25 2.77
N LYS A 82 -31.35 7.84 3.13
CA LYS A 82 -31.53 8.56 4.40
C LYS A 82 -31.33 7.66 5.63
N ASN A 83 -31.64 6.36 5.50
CA ASN A 83 -31.43 5.38 6.56
C ASN A 83 -29.96 4.90 6.68
N GLY A 84 -29.04 5.43 5.87
CA GLY A 84 -27.62 5.08 5.93
C GLY A 84 -27.18 3.95 5.00
N ASN A 85 -28.08 3.26 4.31
CA ASN A 85 -27.70 2.22 3.36
C ASN A 85 -26.95 2.81 2.17
N LEU A 86 -25.88 2.14 1.74
CA LEU A 86 -25.19 2.44 0.48
C LEU A 86 -26.11 2.04 -0.68
N THR A 87 -26.57 2.98 -1.48
CA THR A 87 -27.47 2.71 -2.61
C THR A 87 -26.72 2.52 -3.92
N ALA A 88 -25.57 3.18 -4.07
CA ALA A 88 -24.79 3.14 -5.29
C ALA A 88 -23.29 3.20 -5.02
N LYS A 89 -22.51 2.39 -5.76
CA LYS A 89 -21.07 2.57 -5.93
C LYS A 89 -20.78 2.75 -7.41
N ARG A 90 -20.18 3.88 -7.77
CA ARG A 90 -19.84 4.20 -9.17
C ARG A 90 -18.35 4.05 -9.37
N ILE A 91 -17.95 3.36 -10.44
CA ILE A 91 -16.58 3.28 -10.91
C ILE A 91 -16.45 4.22 -12.09
N HIS A 92 -15.53 5.18 -11.97
CA HIS A 92 -15.30 6.17 -13.01
C HIS A 92 -14.02 5.87 -13.78
N ASP A 93 -14.01 6.30 -15.04
CA ASP A 93 -12.79 6.47 -15.81
C ASP A 93 -11.99 7.63 -15.20
N PRO A 94 -10.75 7.41 -14.71
CA PRO A 94 -9.96 8.47 -14.07
C PRO A 94 -9.42 9.54 -15.03
N GLY A 95 -9.48 9.31 -16.34
CA GLY A 95 -9.03 10.23 -17.39
C GLY A 95 -10.10 11.27 -17.76
N ASN A 96 -11.37 10.91 -17.72
CA ASN A 96 -12.48 11.81 -18.09
C ASN A 96 -13.58 11.97 -17.02
N GLY A 97 -13.57 11.17 -15.95
CA GLY A 97 -14.55 11.24 -14.86
C GLY A 97 -15.91 10.59 -15.15
N ASN A 98 -16.12 10.04 -16.34
CA ASN A 98 -17.38 9.37 -16.70
C ASN A 98 -17.57 8.10 -15.88
N ILE A 99 -18.82 7.80 -15.54
CA ILE A 99 -19.19 6.54 -14.89
C ILE A 99 -19.06 5.42 -15.93
N THR A 100 -18.20 4.45 -15.65
CA THR A 100 -18.00 3.25 -16.48
C THR A 100 -18.75 2.03 -15.95
N ASP A 101 -19.18 2.09 -14.69
CA ASP A 101 -20.00 1.07 -14.04
C ASP A 101 -20.67 1.70 -12.81
N GLU A 102 -21.91 1.33 -12.57
CA GLU A 102 -22.65 1.63 -11.34
C GLU A 102 -23.15 0.33 -10.74
N TRP A 103 -22.75 0.07 -9.50
CA TRP A 103 -23.28 -1.02 -8.70
C TRP A 103 -24.42 -0.48 -7.86
N SER A 104 -25.63 -0.96 -8.15
CA SER A 104 -26.86 -0.63 -7.43
C SER A 104 -27.13 -1.68 -6.37
N TYR A 105 -27.30 -1.25 -5.12
CA TYR A 105 -27.50 -2.14 -3.98
C TYR A 105 -28.96 -2.14 -3.54
N GLN A 106 -29.56 -3.32 -3.48
CA GLN A 106 -30.92 -3.53 -2.99
C GLN A 106 -30.89 -4.15 -1.59
N TYR A 107 -31.89 -3.79 -0.77
CA TYR A 107 -31.91 -4.18 0.64
C TYR A 107 -33.28 -4.60 1.13
N THR A 108 -33.28 -5.49 2.12
CA THR A 108 -34.34 -5.63 3.11
C THR A 108 -33.84 -5.05 4.43
N ASN A 109 -34.40 -3.91 4.86
CA ASN A 109 -33.87 -3.11 5.97
C ASN A 109 -32.39 -2.73 5.75
N HIS A 110 -31.44 -3.33 6.51
CA HIS A 110 -30.00 -3.12 6.37
C HIS A 110 -29.27 -4.32 5.73
N GLN A 111 -29.98 -5.38 5.38
CA GLN A 111 -29.41 -6.54 4.72
C GLN A 111 -29.42 -6.34 3.20
N VAL A 112 -28.24 -6.39 2.58
CA VAL A 112 -28.13 -6.41 1.11
C VAL A 112 -28.74 -7.71 0.59
N THR A 113 -29.67 -7.61 -0.35
CA THR A 113 -30.30 -8.78 -0.99
C THR A 113 -29.83 -8.95 -2.43
N ASN A 114 -29.48 -7.86 -3.11
CA ASN A 114 -29.00 -7.90 -4.48
C ASN A 114 -28.00 -6.78 -4.77
N ILE A 115 -27.06 -7.03 -5.68
CA ILE A 115 -26.17 -6.02 -6.27
C ILE A 115 -26.20 -6.19 -7.78
N ASP A 116 -26.61 -5.14 -8.48
CA ASP A 116 -26.67 -5.09 -9.93
C ASP A 116 -25.64 -4.13 -10.49
N SER A 117 -24.83 -4.58 -11.46
CA SER A 117 -23.95 -3.73 -12.25
C SER A 117 -24.69 -3.14 -13.45
N SER A 118 -24.36 -1.89 -13.81
CA SER A 118 -24.83 -1.26 -15.04
C SER A 118 -24.10 -1.75 -16.29
N ARG A 119 -22.99 -2.49 -16.14
CA ARG A 119 -22.33 -3.16 -17.27
C ARG A 119 -23.17 -4.34 -17.73
N THR A 120 -22.91 -4.77 -18.96
CA THR A 120 -23.56 -5.92 -19.59
C THR A 120 -22.50 -6.93 -20.06
N GLY A 121 -22.88 -8.19 -20.28
CA GLY A 121 -21.99 -9.24 -20.76
C GLY A 121 -21.10 -9.87 -19.68
N ALA A 122 -19.93 -10.38 -20.05
CA ALA A 122 -19.06 -11.13 -19.14
C ALA A 122 -18.51 -10.29 -17.96
N ASP A 123 -18.62 -8.97 -18.04
CA ASP A 123 -18.11 -8.02 -17.05
C ASP A 123 -19.18 -7.59 -16.04
N THR A 124 -20.40 -8.15 -16.11
CA THR A 124 -21.48 -7.86 -15.16
C THR A 124 -21.20 -8.46 -13.78
N LEU A 125 -21.26 -7.64 -12.74
CA LEU A 125 -21.44 -8.14 -11.38
C LEU A 125 -22.94 -8.30 -11.09
N THR A 126 -23.36 -9.52 -10.76
CA THR A 126 -24.68 -9.81 -10.16
C THR A 126 -24.49 -10.71 -8.96
N LEU A 127 -24.91 -10.25 -7.78
CA LEU A 127 -24.82 -11.00 -6.52
C LEU A 127 -26.19 -11.03 -5.85
N GLN A 128 -26.72 -12.23 -5.61
CA GLN A 128 -27.98 -12.45 -4.89
C GLN A 128 -27.70 -13.31 -3.65
N TYR A 129 -28.38 -13.00 -2.54
CA TYR A 129 -28.19 -13.64 -1.24
C TYR A 129 -29.48 -14.29 -0.72
#